data_AF-A0A2U3N6T9-F1
#
_entry.id   AF-A0A2U3N6T9-F1
#
_cell.length_a   1.000
_cell.length_b   1.000
_cell.length_c   1.000
_cell.angle_alpha   90.00
_cell.angle_beta   90.00
_cell.angle_gamma   90.00
#
_symmetry.space_group_name_H-M   'P 1'
#
loop_
_entity.id
_entity.type
_entity.pdbx_description
1 polymer ?
#
loop_
_entity_poly.entity_id
_entity_poly.type
_entity_poly.pdbx_seq_one_letter_code
_entity_poly.pdbx_strand_id
1 'polypeptide(L)'
;MPRVRADTAMADQSGVYRLLVDREEAEYEEWSAGVLGRNGRYPRRRRLEALRAGGPAVFAVYELPVWAQPAGTPPPPRSHAAWNREDQLARGAPVTVFSDDRVTAGAVDGAPTPLDELLDL
;
A
#
# COMPACT_ATOMS: atom_id res chain seq x y z
N MET A 1 18.03 25.61 -23.68
CA MET A 1 17.79 24.36 -22.92
C MET A 1 16.48 24.49 -22.14
N PRO A 2 15.31 24.11 -22.69
CA PRO A 2 14.10 24.06 -21.88
C PRO A 2 13.99 22.68 -21.23
N ARG A 3 14.15 22.66 -19.90
CA ARG A 3 13.78 21.55 -19.01
C ARG A 3 12.28 21.61 -18.77
N VAL A 4 11.48 20.79 -19.46
CA VAL A 4 10.09 20.52 -19.04
C VAL A 4 9.70 19.13 -19.54
N ARG A 5 9.43 18.22 -18.60
CA ARG A 5 8.44 17.12 -18.67
C ARG A 5 8.54 16.31 -17.38
N ALA A 6 7.97 16.86 -16.30
CA ALA A 6 7.77 16.14 -15.04
C ALA A 6 6.32 16.24 -14.54
N ASP A 7 5.35 16.58 -15.41
CA ASP A 7 3.95 16.83 -15.00
C ASP A 7 2.95 15.76 -15.46
N THR A 8 3.37 14.74 -16.22
CA THR A 8 2.41 13.77 -16.80
C THR A 8 2.16 12.53 -15.95
N ALA A 9 2.87 12.34 -14.83
CA ALA A 9 2.70 11.17 -13.95
C ALA A 9 1.76 11.41 -12.75
N MET A 10 1.41 12.67 -12.45
CA MET A 10 0.61 13.00 -11.25
C MET A 10 -0.90 12.87 -11.44
N ALA A 11 -1.41 12.80 -12.68
CA ALA A 11 -2.85 12.77 -12.91
C ALA A 11 -3.50 11.39 -12.72
N ASP A 12 -2.73 10.30 -12.81
CA ASP A 12 -3.28 8.94 -12.83
C ASP A 12 -3.40 8.32 -11.42
N GLN A 13 -2.92 9.00 -10.37
CA GLN A 13 -2.89 8.46 -9.01
C GLN A 13 -3.98 9.04 -8.08
N SER A 14 -4.86 9.92 -8.57
CA SER A 14 -5.86 10.57 -7.73
C SER A 14 -6.81 9.57 -7.06
N GLY A 15 -6.99 9.69 -5.75
CA GLY A 15 -7.89 8.87 -4.95
C GLY A 15 -7.31 7.55 -4.43
N VAL A 16 -6.02 7.24 -4.66
CA VAL A 16 -5.37 6.03 -4.11
C VAL A 16 -5.42 6.04 -2.60
N TYR A 17 -5.03 7.16 -1.97
CA TYR A 17 -4.94 7.24 -0.53
C TYR A 17 -6.31 7.02 0.12
N ARG A 18 -7.34 7.70 -0.41
CA ARG A 18 -8.71 7.53 0.05
C ARG A 18 -9.20 6.08 -0.12
N LEU A 19 -8.93 5.46 -1.26
CA LEU A 19 -9.29 4.07 -1.50
C LEU A 19 -8.62 3.11 -0.49
N LEU A 20 -7.36 3.36 -0.14
CA LEU A 20 -6.63 2.56 0.85
C LEU A 20 -7.15 2.79 2.26
N VAL A 21 -7.50 4.02 2.63
CA VAL A 21 -8.19 4.33 3.90
C VAL A 21 -9.51 3.57 3.97
N ASP A 22 -10.38 3.72 2.97
CA ASP A 22 -11.71 3.11 2.95
C ASP A 22 -11.62 1.57 3.03
N ARG A 23 -10.64 0.97 2.34
CA ARG A 23 -10.39 -0.47 2.38
C ARG A 23 -9.88 -0.94 3.75
N GLU A 24 -8.91 -0.24 4.33
CA GLU A 24 -8.33 -0.63 5.63
C GLU A 24 -9.36 -0.45 6.77
N GLU A 25 -10.21 0.58 6.70
CA GLU A 25 -11.34 0.77 7.62
C GLU A 25 -12.34 -0.39 7.51
N ALA A 26 -12.72 -0.79 6.29
CA ALA A 26 -13.63 -1.92 6.08
C ALA A 26 -13.04 -3.24 6.62
N GLU A 27 -11.76 -3.51 6.37
CA GLU A 27 -11.06 -4.69 6.88
C GLU A 27 -10.95 -4.66 8.42
N TYR A 28 -10.78 -3.49 9.03
CA TYR A 28 -10.83 -3.31 10.48
C TYR A 28 -12.23 -3.55 11.05
N GLU A 29 -13.29 -3.01 10.43
CA GLU A 29 -14.67 -3.21 10.85
C GLU A 29 -15.05 -4.69 10.83
N GLU A 30 -14.74 -5.39 9.72
CA GLU A 30 -14.96 -6.83 9.59
C GLU A 30 -14.20 -7.62 10.66
N TRP A 31 -12.92 -7.31 10.87
CA TRP A 31 -12.11 -7.93 11.92
C TRP A 31 -12.71 -7.69 13.30
N SER A 32 -13.12 -6.46 13.60
CA SER A 32 -13.65 -6.03 14.90
C SER A 32 -14.98 -6.71 15.24
N ALA A 33 -15.80 -6.98 14.23
CA ALA A 33 -17.07 -7.70 14.37
C ALA A 33 -16.85 -9.22 14.59
N GLY A 34 -15.72 -9.76 14.12
CA GLY A 34 -15.35 -11.17 14.22
C GLY A 34 -14.92 -11.63 15.63
N VAL A 35 -14.78 -12.94 15.80
CA VAL A 35 -14.34 -13.56 17.07
C VAL A 35 -12.92 -13.10 17.46
N LEU A 36 -12.03 -12.93 16.48
CA LEU A 36 -10.67 -12.46 16.70
C LEU A 36 -10.63 -10.99 17.15
N GLY A 37 -11.57 -10.17 16.68
CA GLY A 37 -11.70 -8.76 17.06
C GLY A 37 -11.99 -8.52 18.54
N ARG A 38 -12.70 -9.46 19.18
CA ARG A 38 -13.12 -9.31 20.59
C ARG A 38 -11.99 -9.48 21.58
N ASN A 39 -10.93 -10.21 21.21
CA ASN A 39 -9.88 -10.65 22.14
C ASN A 39 -8.46 -10.31 21.67
N GLY A 40 -8.32 -9.78 20.45
CA GLY A 40 -7.02 -9.51 19.84
C GLY A 40 -6.73 -8.04 19.65
N ARG A 41 -5.54 -7.77 19.11
CA ARG A 41 -5.19 -6.48 18.52
C ARG A 41 -5.31 -6.60 17.01
N TYR A 42 -5.82 -5.56 16.36
CA TYR A 42 -5.88 -5.56 14.90
C TYR A 42 -4.45 -5.59 14.34
N PRO A 43 -4.10 -6.56 13.46
CA PRO A 43 -2.72 -6.75 12.98
C PRO A 43 -2.10 -5.51 12.33
N ARG A 44 -2.89 -4.74 11.58
CA ARG A 44 -2.43 -3.56 10.84
C ARG A 44 -2.81 -2.25 11.53
N ARG A 45 -2.92 -2.27 12.86
CA ARG A 45 -3.37 -1.12 13.64
C ARG A 45 -2.53 0.14 13.41
N ARG A 46 -1.20 0.01 13.35
CA ARG A 46 -0.30 1.17 13.11
C ARG A 46 -0.53 1.81 11.74
N ARG A 47 -0.70 0.99 10.70
CA ARG A 47 -1.02 1.46 9.34
C ARG A 47 -2.36 2.19 9.32
N LEU A 48 -3.39 1.62 9.92
CA LEU A 48 -4.70 2.27 10.05
C LEU A 48 -4.62 3.60 10.82
N GLU A 49 -3.88 3.64 11.92
CA GLU A 49 -3.67 4.87 12.70
C GLU A 49 -2.94 5.95 11.87
N ALA A 50 -1.90 5.57 11.10
CA ALA A 50 -1.21 6.49 10.21
C ALA A 50 -2.12 7.02 9.09
N LEU A 51 -2.94 6.14 8.49
CA LEU A 51 -3.91 6.50 7.47
C LEU A 51 -4.96 7.49 7.99
N ARG A 52 -5.54 7.22 9.17
CA ARG A 52 -6.49 8.13 9.84
C ARG A 52 -5.87 9.49 10.17
N ALA A 53 -4.58 9.52 10.48
CA ALA A 53 -3.85 10.75 10.76
C ALA A 53 -3.45 11.54 9.49
N GLY A 54 -3.77 11.05 8.29
CA GLY A 54 -3.33 11.67 7.03
C GLY A 54 -1.82 11.51 6.78
N GLY A 55 -1.16 10.58 7.50
CA GLY A 55 0.25 10.30 7.39
C GLY A 55 0.59 9.30 6.27
N PRO A 56 1.88 9.18 5.89
CA PRO A 56 2.32 8.20 4.92
C PRO A 56 2.19 6.77 5.47
N ALA A 57 1.87 5.82 4.60
CA ALA A 57 1.77 4.40 4.95
C ALA A 57 2.44 3.52 3.90
N VAL A 58 3.09 2.44 4.35
CA VAL A 58 3.79 1.49 3.47
C VAL A 58 2.88 0.32 3.13
N PHE A 59 2.83 0.00 1.84
CA PHE A 59 2.11 -1.14 1.27
C PHE A 59 3.07 -1.93 0.39
N ALA A 60 2.72 -3.18 0.07
CA ALA A 60 3.31 -3.88 -1.05
C ALA A 60 2.66 -3.43 -2.37
N VAL A 61 3.41 -3.47 -3.47
CA VAL A 61 2.90 -3.08 -4.79
C VAL A 61 1.63 -3.85 -5.18
N TYR A 62 1.53 -5.15 -4.82
CA TYR A 62 0.34 -5.95 -5.11
C TYR A 62 -0.93 -5.49 -4.38
N GLU A 63 -0.79 -4.70 -3.30
CA GLU A 63 -1.94 -4.15 -2.56
C GLU A 63 -2.53 -2.91 -3.25
N LEU A 64 -1.76 -2.26 -4.14
CA LEU A 64 -2.22 -1.12 -4.92
C LEU A 64 -3.08 -1.54 -6.11
N PRO A 65 -4.11 -0.76 -6.46
CA PRO A 65 -4.85 -0.99 -7.69
C PRO A 65 -3.92 -0.83 -8.91
N VAL A 66 -4.19 -1.57 -9.99
CA VAL A 66 -3.27 -1.68 -11.15
C VAL A 66 -2.87 -0.33 -11.73
N TRP A 67 -3.79 0.64 -11.77
CA TRP A 67 -3.54 2.00 -12.27
C TRP A 67 -2.62 2.84 -11.37
N ALA A 68 -2.49 2.49 -10.09
CA ALA A 68 -1.63 3.17 -9.13
C ALA A 68 -0.27 2.49 -8.93
N GLN A 69 -0.03 1.34 -9.57
CA GLN A 69 1.23 0.62 -9.42
C GLN A 69 2.38 1.43 -10.06
N PRO A 70 3.57 1.48 -9.43
CA PRO A 70 4.71 2.18 -10.00
C PRO A 70 5.05 1.70 -11.41
N ALA A 71 5.50 2.62 -12.27
CA ALA A 71 5.95 2.28 -13.62
C ALA A 71 7.05 1.21 -13.58
N GLY A 72 6.96 0.23 -14.48
CA GLY A 72 7.89 -0.90 -14.52
C GLY A 72 7.52 -2.06 -13.60
N THR A 73 6.45 -1.96 -12.82
CA THR A 73 5.88 -3.12 -12.12
C THR A 73 5.40 -4.15 -13.16
N PRO A 74 5.89 -5.40 -13.11
CA PRO A 74 5.43 -6.43 -14.03
C PRO A 74 3.92 -6.70 -13.82
N PRO A 75 3.15 -6.90 -14.91
CA PRO A 75 1.75 -7.25 -14.79
C PRO A 75 1.60 -8.54 -13.97
N PRO A 76 0.49 -8.72 -13.24
CA PRO A 76 0.28 -9.95 -12.50
C PRO A 76 0.32 -11.14 -13.47
N PRO A 77 1.03 -12.23 -13.13
CA PRO A 77 1.10 -13.41 -13.98
C PRO A 77 -0.30 -13.96 -14.27
N ARG A 78 -0.50 -14.46 -15.49
CA ARG A 78 -1.79 -15.03 -15.93
C ARG A 78 -2.20 -16.29 -15.17
N SER A 79 -1.27 -16.93 -14.46
CA SER A 79 -1.53 -18.12 -13.66
C SER A 79 -0.53 -18.23 -12.51
N HIS A 80 -0.88 -19.00 -11.47
CA HIS A 80 0.02 -19.27 -10.35
C HIS A 80 1.33 -19.94 -10.78
N ALA A 81 1.28 -20.85 -11.76
CA ALA A 81 2.46 -21.55 -12.27
C ALA A 81 3.42 -20.64 -13.05
N ALA A 82 2.95 -19.49 -13.52
CA ALA A 82 3.76 -18.50 -14.22
C ALA A 82 4.46 -17.51 -13.27
N TRP A 83 4.16 -17.55 -11.96
CA TRP A 83 4.88 -16.73 -10.99
C TRP A 83 6.32 -17.22 -10.85
N ASN A 84 7.26 -16.38 -11.24
CA ASN A 84 8.66 -16.58 -10.90
C ASN A 84 9.03 -15.75 -9.67
N ARG A 85 10.24 -15.98 -9.15
CA ARG A 85 10.76 -15.27 -7.98
C ARG A 85 10.90 -13.76 -8.20
N GLU A 86 11.24 -13.33 -9.41
CA GLU A 86 11.42 -11.92 -9.74
C GLU A 86 10.06 -11.19 -9.72
N ASP A 87 9.00 -11.81 -10.24
CA ASP A 87 7.63 -11.29 -10.18
C ASP A 87 7.16 -11.15 -8.73
N GLN A 88 7.45 -12.16 -7.89
CA GLN A 88 7.14 -12.13 -6.46
C GLN A 88 7.84 -10.99 -5.75
N LEU A 89 9.14 -10.80 -6.01
CA LEU A 89 9.92 -9.73 -5.40
C LEU A 89 9.48 -8.35 -5.88
N ALA A 90 9.23 -8.18 -7.18
CA ALA A 90 8.81 -6.90 -7.75
C ALA A 90 7.43 -6.49 -7.24
N ARG A 91 6.48 -7.43 -7.16
CA ARG A 91 5.12 -7.14 -6.68
C ARG A 91 5.03 -7.08 -5.15
N GLY A 92 5.91 -7.78 -4.44
CA GLY A 92 6.07 -7.69 -2.99
C GLY A 92 6.90 -6.50 -2.52
N ALA A 93 7.49 -5.73 -3.43
CA ALA A 93 8.31 -4.59 -3.10
C ALA A 93 7.50 -3.54 -2.31
N PRO A 94 8.08 -2.91 -1.28
CA PRO A 94 7.41 -1.88 -0.52
C PRO A 94 7.26 -0.59 -1.35
N VAL A 95 6.13 0.07 -1.18
CA VAL A 95 5.80 1.39 -1.71
C VAL A 95 5.16 2.22 -0.61
N THR A 96 5.50 3.49 -0.55
CA THR A 96 4.89 4.44 0.38
C THR A 96 3.83 5.26 -0.35
N VAL A 97 2.64 5.34 0.23
CA VAL A 97 1.54 6.17 -0.27
C VAL A 97 1.33 7.34 0.67
N PHE A 98 1.24 8.55 0.10
CA PHE A 98 1.02 9.80 0.81
C PHE A 98 -0.42 10.28 0.67
N SER A 99 -0.86 11.17 1.57
CA SER A 99 -2.20 11.74 1.58
C SER A 99 -2.50 12.69 0.41
N ASP A 100 -1.47 13.13 -0.32
CA ASP A 100 -1.58 13.85 -1.60
C ASP A 100 -1.60 12.89 -2.81
N ASP A 101 -1.91 11.61 -2.58
CA ASP A 101 -1.99 10.52 -3.56
C ASP A 101 -0.66 10.13 -4.24
N ARG A 102 0.45 10.75 -3.84
CA ARG A 102 1.77 10.38 -4.37
C ARG A 102 2.14 8.96 -3.93
N VAL A 103 2.64 8.15 -4.87
CA VAL A 103 3.21 6.82 -4.61
C VAL A 103 4.72 6.83 -4.86
N THR A 104 5.52 6.41 -3.88
CA THR A 104 6.98 6.31 -4.01
C THR A 104 7.46 4.89 -3.76
N ALA A 105 8.44 4.43 -4.55
CA ALA A 105 9.10 3.14 -4.30
C ALA A 105 9.90 3.17 -2.98
N GLY A 106 9.82 2.08 -2.23
CA GLY A 106 10.47 1.94 -0.93
C GLY A 106 9.60 2.40 0.24
N ALA A 107 10.07 2.07 1.45
CA ALA A 107 9.55 2.60 2.71
C ALA A 107 10.25 3.94 3.01
N VAL A 108 9.47 4.97 3.32
CA VAL A 108 9.99 6.26 3.81
C VAL A 108 10.05 6.24 5.32
N ASP A 109 11.10 6.84 5.89
CA ASP A 109 11.30 6.92 7.34
C ASP A 109 10.06 7.49 8.06
N GLY A 110 9.61 6.78 9.08
CA GLY A 110 8.45 7.16 9.89
C GLY A 110 7.09 6.63 9.39
N ALA A 111 7.03 6.01 8.20
CA ALA A 111 5.83 5.31 7.75
C ALA A 111 5.82 3.87 8.31
N PRO A 112 4.71 3.39 8.90
CA PRO A 112 4.63 2.03 9.43
C PRO A 112 4.76 1.00 8.31
N THR A 113 5.60 0.00 8.51
CA THR A 113 5.86 -1.08 7.56
C THR A 113 5.16 -2.38 7.96
N PRO A 114 4.97 -3.33 7.02
CA PRO A 114 4.48 -4.67 7.36
C PRO A 114 5.32 -5.41 8.41
N LEU A 115 6.61 -5.08 8.55
CA LEU A 115 7.44 -5.66 9.59
C LEU A 115 7.11 -5.08 10.98
N ASP A 116 6.81 -3.79 11.06
CA ASP A 116 6.37 -3.15 12.31
C ASP A 116 5.05 -3.71 12.81
N GLU A 117 4.18 -4.12 11.88
CA GLU A 117 2.92 -4.79 12.16
C GLU A 117 3.14 -6.19 12.75
N LEU A 118 4.11 -6.95 12.20
CA LEU A 118 4.46 -8.28 12.69
C LEU A 118 5.07 -8.25 14.10
N LEU A 119 5.86 -7.23 14.42
CA LEU A 119 6.51 -7.08 15.73
C LEU A 119 5.54 -6.66 16.85
N ASP A 120 4.34 -6.17 16.49
CA ASP A 120 3.30 -5.70 17.41
C ASP A 120 2.24 -6.79 17.74
N LEU A 121 2.34 -7.95 17.09
CA LEU A 121 1.48 -9.13 17.26
C LEU A 121 2.04 -10.10 18.30
#